data_AF-A0A916MGW6-F1
#
_entry.id   AF-A0A916MGW6-F1
#
_cell.length_a   1.000
_cell.length_b   1.000
_cell.length_c   1.000
_cell.angle_alpha   90.00
_cell.angle_beta   90.00
_cell.angle_gamma   90.00
#
_symmetry.space_group_name_H-M   'P 1'
#
loop_
_entity.id
_entity.type
_entity.pdbx_description
1 polymer ?
#
loop_
_entity_poly.entity_id
_entity_poly.type
_entity_poly.pdbx_seq_one_letter_code
_entity_poly.pdbx_strand_id
1 'polypeptide(L)'
;MLDLRDFIREVEGLVASHSLGSSGAYRRWLRQDASGGRDLGRNPYGCADAANLLYTIGRFPSGEAERRHWIDAIGSFQDPSDGLFREATHHEIHTTAHCIAALELFDAKPAHRLSGLAALARPDAVEPFLESLDWAGNPWLASHRGAGLYAALHLAGEIDDEWEDRYFAWLARECDRETGCWRRGAVAPLPGGGKAIFPHLAGTFHYLFDHEHARRPHPHPEALIDTCLEVLEQGLFPLAHFVGFADVDWIYCIHRARRQTSHRFAEATRALEAFAERYVGFLLGLDPATDAGLDDLHSLFGAVCALAELQAACPGRLRTERPLRLVLDRRPFI
;
A
#
# COMPACT_ATOMS: atom_id res chain seq x y z
N MET A 1 -10.19 -23.90 7.30
CA MET A 1 -10.65 -22.53 7.58
C MET A 1 -9.77 -21.98 8.68
N LEU A 2 -9.10 -20.87 8.41
CA LEU A 2 -8.17 -20.19 9.30
C LEU A 2 -8.97 -19.14 10.10
N ASP A 3 -8.95 -19.22 11.44
CA ASP A 3 -9.72 -18.32 12.30
C ASP A 3 -8.85 -17.15 12.75
N LEU A 4 -9.23 -15.94 12.37
CA LEU A 4 -8.51 -14.70 12.66
C LEU A 4 -9.27 -13.84 13.69
N ARG A 5 -10.35 -14.33 14.31
CA ARG A 5 -11.16 -13.49 15.21
C ARG A 5 -10.40 -12.99 16.44
N ASP A 6 -9.51 -13.80 17.01
CA ASP A 6 -8.65 -13.37 18.11
C ASP A 6 -7.59 -12.37 17.63
N PHE A 7 -6.92 -12.66 16.52
CA PHE A 7 -5.93 -11.77 15.93
C PHE A 7 -6.53 -10.39 15.54
N ILE A 8 -7.72 -10.34 14.96
CA ILE A 8 -8.37 -9.05 14.63
C ILE A 8 -8.74 -8.26 15.90
N ARG A 9 -9.12 -8.93 17.00
CA ARG A 9 -9.30 -8.25 18.30
C ARG A 9 -7.98 -7.71 18.85
N GLU A 10 -6.89 -8.43 18.63
CA GLU A 10 -5.55 -7.99 18.99
C GLU A 10 -5.10 -6.78 18.17
N VAL A 11 -5.35 -6.77 16.85
CA VAL A 11 -5.14 -5.60 15.98
C VAL A 11 -5.93 -4.39 16.50
N GLU A 12 -7.19 -4.57 16.88
CA GLU A 12 -8.00 -3.50 17.48
C GLU A 12 -7.37 -2.96 18.78
N GLY A 13 -6.85 -3.85 19.64
CA GLY A 13 -6.13 -3.49 20.86
C GLY A 13 -4.81 -2.76 20.59
N LEU A 14 -4.04 -3.21 19.60
CA LEU A 14 -2.81 -2.55 19.16
C LEU A 14 -3.10 -1.14 18.67
N VAL A 15 -4.05 -0.96 17.75
CA VAL A 15 -4.47 0.38 17.30
C VAL A 15 -4.86 1.26 18.49
N ALA A 16 -5.65 0.76 19.43
CA ALA A 16 -6.05 1.51 20.61
C ALA A 16 -4.85 1.94 21.48
N SER A 17 -3.83 1.09 21.62
CA SER A 17 -2.62 1.40 22.39
C SER A 17 -1.76 2.52 21.79
N HIS A 18 -1.87 2.75 20.48
CA HIS A 18 -1.19 3.85 19.78
C HIS A 18 -1.93 5.20 19.91
N SER A 19 -3.14 5.21 20.46
CA SER A 19 -3.91 6.43 20.66
C SER A 19 -3.22 7.39 21.64
N LEU A 20 -3.31 8.69 21.35
CA LEU A 20 -2.80 9.76 22.21
C LEU A 20 -3.89 10.41 23.08
N GLY A 21 -5.03 9.73 23.25
CA GLY A 21 -6.13 10.18 24.10
C GLY A 21 -7.04 11.25 23.48
N SER A 22 -6.76 11.68 22.25
CA SER A 22 -7.66 12.52 21.44
C SER A 22 -8.04 11.80 20.15
N SER A 23 -9.29 12.00 19.71
CA SER A 23 -9.81 11.36 18.50
C SER A 23 -8.95 11.72 17.29
N GLY A 24 -8.52 10.71 16.54
CA GLY A 24 -7.67 10.87 15.36
C GLY A 24 -6.20 11.18 15.64
N ALA A 25 -5.76 11.28 16.90
CA ALA A 25 -4.36 11.48 17.23
C ALA A 25 -3.69 10.17 17.63
N TYR A 26 -2.77 9.71 16.79
CA TYR A 26 -2.07 8.43 16.97
C TYR A 26 -0.56 8.62 16.75
N ARG A 27 0.20 7.76 17.42
CA ARG A 27 1.64 7.60 17.17
C ARG A 27 1.88 6.40 16.27
N ARG A 28 2.97 6.42 15.50
CA ARG A 28 3.35 5.26 14.67
C ARG A 28 3.98 4.13 15.47
N TRP A 29 4.79 4.43 16.48
CA TRP A 29 5.47 3.41 17.30
C TRP A 29 5.12 3.55 18.78
N LEU A 30 5.02 2.43 19.51
CA LEU A 30 4.90 2.46 20.97
C LEU A 30 6.26 2.55 21.64
N ARG A 31 7.28 1.91 21.05
CA ARG A 31 8.60 1.74 21.65
C ARG A 31 9.69 2.41 20.82
N GLN A 32 10.74 2.87 21.51
CA GLN A 32 11.97 3.30 20.86
C GLN A 32 12.67 2.13 20.18
N ASP A 33 13.43 2.42 19.13
CA ASP A 33 14.40 1.49 18.57
C ASP A 33 15.72 1.56 19.33
N ALA A 34 16.70 0.74 18.92
CA ALA A 34 18.02 0.75 19.54
C ALA A 34 18.77 2.09 19.39
N SER A 35 18.44 2.89 18.37
CA SER A 35 19.05 4.20 18.13
C SER A 35 18.39 5.34 18.91
N GLY A 36 17.20 5.12 19.47
CA GLY A 36 16.39 6.18 20.11
C GLY A 36 15.85 7.21 19.10
N GLY A 37 15.77 6.84 17.82
CA GLY A 37 15.43 7.75 16.72
C GLY A 37 13.95 7.81 16.38
N ARG A 38 13.09 7.00 17.01
CA ARG A 38 11.66 6.93 16.68
C ARG A 38 10.90 8.11 17.27
N ASP A 39 10.01 8.69 16.47
CA ASP A 39 9.03 9.68 16.94
C ASP A 39 7.82 8.97 17.58
N LEU A 40 7.80 8.94 18.91
CA LEU A 40 6.68 8.40 19.70
C LEU A 40 5.52 9.39 19.89
N GLY A 41 5.63 10.57 19.28
CA GLY A 41 4.61 11.60 19.25
C GLY A 41 3.56 11.37 18.16
N ARG A 42 2.71 12.38 17.99
CA ARG A 42 1.67 12.41 16.96
C ARG A 42 2.34 12.65 15.61
N ASN A 43 2.16 11.76 14.64
CA ASN A 43 2.75 11.90 13.32
C ASN A 43 1.77 11.50 12.19
N PRO A 44 2.02 11.92 10.94
CA PRO A 44 1.09 11.70 9.84
C PRO A 44 0.74 10.22 9.61
N TYR A 45 1.74 9.34 9.67
CA TYR A 45 1.56 7.90 9.48
C TYR A 45 0.76 7.26 10.60
N GLY A 46 1.08 7.55 11.85
CA GLY A 46 0.31 7.05 12.99
C GLY A 46 -1.19 7.35 12.85
N CYS A 47 -1.53 8.58 12.48
CA CYS A 47 -2.93 8.97 12.27
C CYS A 47 -3.55 8.31 11.01
N ALA A 48 -2.87 8.32 9.87
CA ALA A 48 -3.38 7.74 8.63
C ALA A 48 -3.54 6.21 8.73
N ASP A 49 -2.52 5.50 9.24
CA ASP A 49 -2.52 4.05 9.40
C ASP A 49 -3.60 3.60 10.39
N ALA A 50 -3.83 4.35 11.48
CA ALA A 50 -4.92 4.06 12.40
C ALA A 50 -6.29 4.15 11.70
N ALA A 51 -6.53 5.17 10.88
CA ALA A 51 -7.76 5.30 10.12
C ALA A 51 -7.94 4.13 9.14
N ASN A 52 -6.88 3.77 8.42
CA ASN A 52 -6.89 2.66 7.46
C ASN A 52 -7.11 1.29 8.15
N LEU A 53 -6.46 1.04 9.28
CA LEU A 53 -6.64 -0.18 10.06
C LEU A 53 -8.08 -0.30 10.57
N LEU A 54 -8.60 0.76 11.20
CA LEU A 54 -9.98 0.80 11.69
C LEU A 54 -11.00 0.61 10.56
N TYR A 55 -10.74 1.19 9.38
CA TYR A 55 -11.55 0.92 8.20
C TYR A 55 -11.52 -0.56 7.82
N THR A 56 -10.31 -1.12 7.68
CA THR A 56 -10.08 -2.49 7.23
C THR A 56 -10.76 -3.51 8.14
N ILE A 57 -10.69 -3.34 9.46
CA ILE A 57 -11.30 -4.26 10.43
C ILE A 57 -12.78 -3.99 10.71
N GLY A 58 -13.40 -3.01 10.02
CA GLY A 58 -14.82 -2.69 10.16
C GLY A 58 -15.17 -2.01 11.49
N ARG A 59 -14.25 -1.17 11.99
CA ARG A 59 -14.36 -0.32 13.19
C ARG A 59 -14.20 1.18 12.86
N PHE A 60 -14.42 1.57 11.60
CA PHE A 60 -14.25 2.94 11.14
C PHE A 60 -15.15 3.93 11.91
N PRO A 61 -14.65 5.12 12.29
CA PRO A 61 -15.45 6.17 12.93
C PRO A 61 -16.67 6.54 12.09
N SER A 62 -17.86 6.54 12.71
CA SER A 62 -19.13 6.81 12.02
C SER A 62 -19.86 8.05 12.52
N GLY A 63 -19.56 8.52 13.74
CA GLY A 63 -20.16 9.74 14.29
C GLY A 63 -19.62 10.99 13.63
N GLU A 64 -20.49 11.95 13.29
CA GLU A 64 -20.09 13.19 12.60
C GLU A 64 -19.01 13.97 13.36
N ALA A 65 -19.19 14.17 14.67
CA ALA A 65 -18.22 14.89 15.49
C ALA A 65 -16.86 14.17 15.56
N GLU A 66 -16.88 12.85 15.67
CA GLU A 66 -15.66 12.03 15.68
C GLU A 66 -14.94 12.11 14.33
N ARG A 67 -15.66 11.94 13.22
CA ARG A 67 -15.12 12.06 11.85
C ARG A 67 -14.45 13.42 11.63
N ARG A 68 -15.06 14.52 12.10
CA ARG A 68 -14.43 15.85 12.00
C ARG A 68 -13.11 15.92 12.76
N HIS A 69 -13.03 15.37 13.97
CA HIS A 69 -11.75 15.32 14.69
C HIS A 69 -10.68 14.52 13.95
N TRP A 70 -11.04 13.43 13.27
CA TRP A 70 -10.10 12.68 12.43
C TRP A 70 -9.61 13.49 11.23
N ILE A 71 -10.54 14.16 10.52
CA ILE A 71 -10.22 15.06 9.40
C ILE A 71 -9.28 16.16 9.87
N ASP A 72 -9.59 16.83 10.99
CA ASP A 72 -8.77 17.90 11.55
C ASP A 72 -7.38 17.37 11.99
N ALA A 73 -7.33 16.20 12.62
CA ALA A 73 -6.08 15.61 13.09
C ALA A 73 -5.13 15.29 11.93
N ILE A 74 -5.61 14.58 10.90
CA ILE A 74 -4.82 14.25 9.71
C ILE A 74 -4.49 15.53 8.93
N GLY A 75 -5.50 16.38 8.67
CA GLY A 75 -5.34 17.63 7.92
C GLY A 75 -4.38 18.63 8.56
N SER A 76 -4.22 18.61 9.90
CA SER A 76 -3.30 19.50 10.61
C SER A 76 -1.81 19.30 10.28
N PHE A 77 -1.46 18.20 9.61
CA PHE A 77 -0.10 17.95 9.13
C PHE A 77 0.20 18.55 7.76
N GLN A 78 -0.82 19.06 7.06
CA GLN A 78 -0.62 19.68 5.76
C GLN A 78 0.03 21.05 5.93
N ASP A 79 1.16 21.27 5.27
CA ASP A 79 1.83 22.58 5.28
C ASP A 79 1.02 23.58 4.43
N PRO A 80 0.54 24.71 5.00
CA PRO A 80 -0.25 25.68 4.25
C PRO A 80 0.53 26.40 3.13
N SER A 81 1.86 26.40 3.18
CA SER A 81 2.71 27.13 2.22
C SER A 81 2.84 26.42 0.88
N ASP A 82 2.86 25.09 0.88
CA ASP A 82 3.01 24.27 -0.33
C ASP A 82 1.99 23.12 -0.47
N GLY A 83 1.14 22.92 0.53
CA GLY A 83 0.11 21.90 0.56
C GLY A 83 0.61 20.49 0.81
N LEU A 84 1.89 20.27 1.11
CA LEU A 84 2.44 18.92 1.25
C LEU A 84 2.41 18.42 2.68
N PHE A 85 2.42 17.09 2.82
CA PHE A 85 2.59 16.41 4.10
C PHE A 85 4.01 15.86 4.18
N ARG A 86 4.63 15.95 5.36
CA ARG A 86 6.03 15.56 5.57
C ARG A 86 6.23 14.79 6.86
N GLU A 87 7.13 13.82 6.79
CA GLU A 87 7.67 13.11 7.94
C GLU A 87 9.07 12.57 7.57
N ALA A 88 9.79 11.98 8.52
CA ALA A 88 11.22 11.68 8.37
C ALA A 88 11.53 10.41 7.56
N THR A 89 10.61 9.45 7.47
CA THR A 89 10.87 8.10 6.94
C THR A 89 10.52 7.91 5.47
N HIS A 90 9.73 8.80 4.87
CA HIS A 90 9.30 8.71 3.47
C HIS A 90 9.44 10.02 2.71
N HIS A 91 9.51 9.90 1.38
CA HIS A 91 9.47 11.05 0.48
C HIS A 91 8.15 11.82 0.64
N GLU A 92 8.18 13.15 0.50
CA GLU A 92 7.01 14.02 0.72
C GLU A 92 5.81 13.69 -0.20
N ILE A 93 6.05 13.36 -1.48
CA ILE A 93 5.00 12.87 -2.40
C ILE A 93 4.25 11.67 -1.83
N HIS A 94 4.98 10.67 -1.32
CA HIS A 94 4.39 9.46 -0.76
C HIS A 94 3.59 9.78 0.51
N THR A 95 4.17 10.57 1.42
CA THR A 95 3.50 11.01 2.65
C THR A 95 2.21 11.79 2.33
N THR A 96 2.26 12.65 1.31
CA THR A 96 1.12 13.45 0.83
C THR A 96 0.02 12.55 0.28
N ALA A 97 0.35 11.61 -0.61
CA ALA A 97 -0.60 10.65 -1.16
C ALA A 97 -1.26 9.80 -0.07
N HIS A 98 -0.47 9.30 0.90
CA HIS A 98 -0.97 8.50 2.02
C HIS A 98 -1.97 9.25 2.90
N CYS A 99 -1.63 10.48 3.29
CA CYS A 99 -2.51 11.30 4.13
C CYS A 99 -3.80 11.69 3.40
N ILE A 100 -3.71 12.04 2.12
CA ILE A 100 -4.89 12.37 1.30
C ILE A 100 -5.77 11.13 1.10
N ALA A 101 -5.19 9.96 0.85
CA ALA A 101 -5.92 8.70 0.76
C ALA A 101 -6.61 8.33 2.08
N ALA A 102 -6.03 8.67 3.23
CA ALA A 102 -6.68 8.50 4.53
C ALA A 102 -7.84 9.51 4.73
N LEU A 103 -7.68 10.77 4.32
CA LEU A 103 -8.76 11.78 4.33
C LEU A 103 -9.93 11.35 3.44
N GLU A 104 -9.64 10.72 2.30
CA GLU A 104 -10.61 10.19 1.35
C GLU A 104 -11.56 9.17 2.01
N LEU A 105 -11.07 8.34 2.94
CA LEU A 105 -11.93 7.41 3.71
C LEU A 105 -13.03 8.13 4.50
N PHE A 106 -12.79 9.39 4.88
CA PHE A 106 -13.75 10.26 5.55
C PHE A 106 -14.53 11.15 4.57
N ASP A 107 -14.44 10.90 3.27
CA ASP A 107 -14.99 11.74 2.20
C ASP A 107 -14.47 13.20 2.24
N ALA A 108 -13.25 13.37 2.74
CA ALA A 108 -12.59 14.67 2.89
C ALA A 108 -11.47 14.86 1.85
N LYS A 109 -11.18 16.12 1.56
CA LYS A 109 -10.09 16.56 0.68
C LYS A 109 -8.96 17.20 1.50
N PRO A 110 -7.75 17.34 0.93
CA PRO A 110 -6.74 18.23 1.51
C PRO A 110 -7.31 19.65 1.70
N ALA A 111 -6.91 20.31 2.78
CA ALA A 111 -7.36 21.67 3.12
C ALA A 111 -6.67 22.75 2.27
N HIS A 112 -5.44 22.46 1.82
CA HIS A 112 -4.62 23.34 1.00
C HIS A 112 -4.32 22.71 -0.36
N ARG A 113 -4.17 23.57 -1.37
CA ARG A 113 -3.74 23.18 -2.72
C ARG A 113 -2.32 22.62 -2.67
N LEU A 114 -2.03 21.58 -3.46
CA LEU A 114 -0.71 20.96 -3.60
C LEU A 114 0.24 21.83 -4.46
N SER A 115 0.44 23.10 -4.09
CA SER A 115 1.26 24.04 -4.86
C SER A 115 2.71 23.60 -5.00
N GLY A 116 3.24 22.80 -4.05
CA GLY A 116 4.56 22.16 -4.16
C GLY A 116 4.67 21.15 -5.32
N LEU A 117 3.55 20.60 -5.80
CA LEU A 117 3.47 19.69 -6.95
C LEU A 117 2.94 20.35 -8.23
N ALA A 118 2.64 21.65 -8.20
CA ALA A 118 1.97 22.33 -9.32
C ALA A 118 2.73 22.21 -10.66
N ALA A 119 4.07 22.15 -10.63
CA ALA A 119 4.88 21.97 -11.84
C ALA A 119 4.70 20.58 -12.46
N LEU A 120 4.46 19.56 -11.62
CA LEU A 120 4.24 18.17 -12.00
C LEU A 120 2.78 17.87 -12.37
N ALA A 121 1.84 18.72 -11.95
CA ALA A 121 0.43 18.65 -12.35
C ALA A 121 0.17 19.08 -13.80
N ARG A 122 1.20 19.56 -14.53
CA ARG A 122 1.09 19.87 -15.96
C ARG A 122 1.18 18.58 -16.79
N PRO A 123 0.30 18.36 -17.80
CA PRO A 123 0.32 17.14 -18.60
C PRO A 123 1.68 16.83 -19.27
N ASP A 124 2.45 17.84 -19.65
CA ASP A 124 3.78 17.69 -20.27
C ASP A 124 4.89 17.30 -19.29
N ALA A 125 4.64 17.37 -17.98
CA ALA A 125 5.64 17.12 -16.94
C ALA A 125 5.66 15.68 -16.41
N VAL A 126 4.57 14.92 -16.58
CA VAL A 126 4.42 13.60 -15.97
C VAL A 126 5.39 12.55 -16.54
N GLU A 127 5.54 12.47 -17.85
CA GLU A 127 6.43 11.48 -18.46
C GLU A 127 7.91 11.75 -18.14
N PRO A 128 8.44 12.99 -18.28
CA PRO A 128 9.81 13.29 -17.85
C PRO A 128 10.07 12.98 -16.38
N PHE A 129 9.08 13.20 -15.51
CA PHE A 129 9.18 12.85 -14.10
C PHE A 129 9.30 11.33 -13.91
N LEU A 130 8.42 10.54 -14.52
CA LEU A 130 8.47 9.07 -14.44
C LEU A 130 9.78 8.51 -15.00
N GLU A 131 10.30 9.07 -16.09
CA GLU A 131 11.61 8.70 -16.68
C GLU A 131 12.79 8.97 -15.72
N SER A 132 12.67 9.99 -14.87
CA SER A 132 13.74 10.40 -13.94
C SER A 132 13.87 9.52 -12.69
N LEU A 133 12.90 8.63 -12.45
CA LEU A 133 12.89 7.78 -11.26
C LEU A 133 13.97 6.69 -11.34
N ASP A 134 14.48 6.26 -10.17
CA ASP A 134 15.51 5.24 -10.08
C ASP A 134 14.93 3.83 -10.24
N TRP A 135 14.64 3.46 -11.48
CA TRP A 135 14.05 2.17 -11.83
C TRP A 135 15.00 0.97 -11.67
N ALA A 136 16.32 1.20 -11.65
CA ALA A 136 17.31 0.13 -11.63
C ALA A 136 17.88 -0.11 -10.22
N GLY A 137 18.12 0.96 -9.46
CA GLY A 137 18.70 0.88 -8.12
C GLY A 137 17.66 0.56 -7.05
N ASN A 138 16.51 1.24 -7.07
CA ASN A 138 15.47 1.06 -6.07
C ASN A 138 14.05 1.27 -6.65
N PRO A 139 13.58 0.35 -7.54
CA PRO A 139 12.26 0.46 -8.18
C PRO A 139 11.10 0.50 -7.18
N TRP A 140 11.24 -0.17 -6.04
CA TRP A 140 10.21 -0.16 -4.99
C TRP A 140 10.05 1.25 -4.41
N LEU A 141 11.12 1.87 -3.92
CA LEU A 141 11.06 3.25 -3.40
C LEU A 141 10.77 4.29 -4.50
N ALA A 142 11.22 4.05 -5.73
CA ALA A 142 10.91 4.91 -6.86
C ALA A 142 9.40 4.95 -7.14
N SER A 143 8.72 3.81 -7.07
CA SER A 143 7.28 3.69 -7.32
C SER A 143 6.43 4.48 -6.33
N HIS A 144 6.88 4.64 -5.08
CA HIS A 144 6.23 5.49 -4.06
C HIS A 144 6.01 6.92 -4.56
N ARG A 145 6.93 7.43 -5.39
CA ARG A 145 6.86 8.77 -5.97
C ARG A 145 6.01 8.79 -7.23
N GLY A 146 6.15 7.80 -8.11
CA GLY A 146 5.41 7.74 -9.37
C GLY A 146 3.92 7.48 -9.18
N ALA A 147 3.55 6.46 -8.40
CA ALA A 147 2.16 6.17 -8.04
C ALA A 147 1.59 7.24 -7.10
N GLY A 148 2.39 7.67 -6.12
CA GLY A 148 1.97 8.70 -5.16
C GLY A 148 1.64 10.03 -5.81
N LEU A 149 2.33 10.40 -6.90
CA LEU A 149 2.02 11.62 -7.64
C LEU A 149 0.61 11.56 -8.25
N TYR A 150 0.25 10.46 -8.91
CA TYR A 150 -1.10 10.27 -9.44
C TYR A 150 -2.12 10.30 -8.31
N ALA A 151 -1.95 9.47 -7.28
CA ALA A 151 -2.90 9.36 -6.19
C ALA A 151 -3.13 10.70 -5.47
N ALA A 152 -2.07 11.45 -5.14
CA ALA A 152 -2.17 12.74 -4.48
C ALA A 152 -2.93 13.77 -5.33
N LEU A 153 -2.53 13.94 -6.60
CA LEU A 153 -3.12 14.94 -7.48
C LEU A 153 -4.56 14.57 -7.90
N HIS A 154 -4.81 13.29 -8.20
CA HIS A 154 -6.13 12.78 -8.56
C HIS A 154 -7.13 12.99 -7.41
N LEU A 155 -6.79 12.57 -6.19
CA LEU A 155 -7.67 12.71 -5.03
C LEU A 155 -7.87 14.18 -4.61
N ALA A 156 -6.87 15.04 -4.82
CA ALA A 156 -7.01 16.49 -4.64
C ALA A 156 -7.91 17.13 -5.73
N GLY A 157 -8.05 16.48 -6.89
CA GLY A 157 -8.75 17.03 -8.07
C GLY A 157 -7.92 18.12 -8.77
N GLU A 158 -6.60 17.95 -8.80
CA GLU A 158 -5.64 18.93 -9.34
C GLU A 158 -4.99 18.51 -10.67
N ILE A 159 -5.47 17.41 -11.25
CA ILE A 159 -5.13 16.96 -12.61
C ILE A 159 -6.41 16.78 -13.43
N ASP A 160 -6.27 16.89 -14.75
CA ASP A 160 -7.34 16.67 -15.72
C ASP A 160 -7.15 15.35 -16.49
N ASP A 161 -8.10 15.05 -17.37
CA ASP A 161 -8.09 13.83 -18.17
C ASP A 161 -6.86 13.74 -19.10
N GLU A 162 -6.31 14.87 -19.57
CA GLU A 162 -5.11 14.85 -20.42
C GLU A 162 -3.90 14.35 -19.63
N TRP A 163 -3.73 14.84 -18.40
CA TRP A 163 -2.66 14.37 -17.52
C TRP A 163 -2.81 12.87 -17.24
N GLU A 164 -4.03 12.43 -16.89
CA GLU A 164 -4.31 11.03 -16.55
C GLU A 164 -4.07 10.09 -17.74
N ASP A 165 -4.52 10.46 -18.94
CA ASP A 165 -4.28 9.68 -20.15
C ASP A 165 -2.79 9.55 -20.48
N ARG A 166 -2.00 10.62 -20.29
CA ARG A 166 -0.54 10.55 -20.50
C ARG A 166 0.15 9.65 -19.49
N TYR A 167 -0.24 9.74 -18.22
CA TYR A 167 0.28 8.89 -17.16
C TYR A 167 0.08 7.40 -17.47
N PHE A 168 -1.16 7.00 -17.76
CA PHE A 168 -1.47 5.60 -18.07
C PHE A 168 -0.95 5.15 -19.44
N ALA A 169 -0.85 6.05 -20.42
CA ALA A 169 -0.21 5.72 -21.70
C ALA A 169 1.29 5.44 -21.54
N TRP A 170 1.98 6.21 -20.69
CA TRP A 170 3.37 5.94 -20.34
C TRP A 170 3.51 4.59 -19.65
N LEU A 171 2.70 4.32 -18.62
CA LEU A 171 2.69 3.02 -17.94
C LEU A 171 2.41 1.86 -18.91
N ALA A 172 1.41 1.99 -19.78
CA ALA A 172 1.10 0.95 -20.76
C ALA A 172 2.28 0.66 -21.72
N ARG A 173 3.04 1.69 -22.11
CA ARG A 173 4.23 1.55 -22.93
C ARG A 173 5.40 0.90 -22.19
N GLU A 174 5.58 1.25 -20.92
CA GLU A 174 6.73 0.88 -20.11
C GLU A 174 6.51 -0.37 -19.24
N CYS A 175 5.34 -1.01 -19.33
CA CYS A 175 5.10 -2.32 -18.73
C CYS A 175 5.92 -3.37 -19.48
N ASP A 176 6.70 -4.16 -18.75
CA ASP A 176 7.53 -5.20 -19.32
C ASP A 176 6.68 -6.40 -19.77
N ARG A 177 6.85 -6.84 -21.02
CA ARG A 177 6.06 -7.97 -21.57
C ARG A 177 6.44 -9.32 -20.99
N GLU A 178 7.68 -9.48 -20.53
CA GLU A 178 8.16 -10.77 -20.02
C GLU A 178 7.77 -10.98 -18.57
N THR A 179 7.87 -9.92 -17.76
CA THR A 179 7.63 -10.00 -16.32
C THR A 179 6.27 -9.44 -15.89
N GLY A 180 5.64 -8.61 -16.73
CA GLY A 180 4.47 -7.83 -16.33
C GLY A 180 4.78 -6.71 -15.34
N CYS A 181 6.03 -6.50 -14.97
CA CYS A 181 6.43 -5.46 -14.01
C CYS A 181 6.80 -4.14 -14.72
N TRP A 182 6.72 -3.05 -13.98
CA TRP A 182 7.38 -1.79 -14.36
C TRP A 182 8.79 -1.70 -13.76
N ARG A 183 9.80 -1.20 -14.45
CA ARG A 183 9.85 -0.64 -15.81
C ARG A 183 10.47 -1.64 -16.79
N ARG A 184 9.98 -1.67 -18.03
CA ARG A 184 10.52 -2.45 -19.15
C ARG A 184 12.04 -2.28 -19.26
N GLY A 185 12.74 -3.42 -19.31
CA GLY A 185 14.20 -3.45 -19.44
C GLY A 185 14.98 -3.01 -18.20
N ALA A 186 14.32 -2.70 -17.07
CA ALA A 186 15.00 -2.31 -15.83
C ALA A 186 15.32 -3.48 -14.90
N VAL A 187 14.68 -4.65 -15.09
CA VAL A 187 14.91 -5.83 -14.27
C VAL A 187 16.30 -6.41 -14.55
N ALA A 188 17.23 -6.18 -13.63
CA ALA A 188 18.61 -6.64 -13.78
C ALA A 188 18.78 -8.14 -13.47
N PRO A 189 19.63 -8.85 -14.24
CA PRO A 189 20.10 -10.18 -13.86
C PRO A 189 20.94 -10.12 -12.56
N LEU A 190 20.78 -11.12 -11.70
CA LEU A 190 21.60 -11.29 -10.50
C LEU A 190 22.92 -12.03 -10.82
N PRO A 191 24.03 -11.71 -10.12
CA PRO A 191 25.23 -12.52 -10.17
C PRO A 191 24.95 -13.97 -9.74
N GLY A 192 25.25 -14.94 -10.59
CA GLY A 192 25.00 -16.37 -10.34
C GLY A 192 23.76 -16.95 -11.04
N GLY A 193 23.03 -16.15 -11.82
CA GLY A 193 21.81 -16.56 -12.51
C GLY A 193 20.58 -16.31 -11.64
N GLY A 194 19.59 -15.58 -12.18
CA GLY A 194 18.41 -15.10 -11.46
C GLY A 194 18.11 -13.64 -11.83
N LYS A 195 16.98 -13.09 -11.35
CA LYS A 195 16.59 -11.68 -11.55
C LYS A 195 16.29 -11.04 -10.20
N ALA A 196 16.65 -9.77 -10.02
CA ALA A 196 16.29 -8.98 -8.83
C ALA A 196 14.81 -8.56 -8.87
N ILE A 197 13.91 -9.53 -9.07
CA ILE A 197 12.56 -9.27 -9.56
C ILE A 197 11.62 -8.74 -8.48
N PHE A 198 11.81 -9.11 -7.20
CA PHE A 198 10.88 -8.74 -6.15
C PHE A 198 10.75 -7.21 -5.94
N PRO A 199 11.83 -6.41 -5.88
CA PRO A 199 11.70 -4.95 -5.82
C PRO A 199 10.90 -4.34 -6.98
N HIS A 200 10.94 -4.94 -8.17
CA HIS A 200 10.11 -4.51 -9.30
C HIS A 200 8.66 -4.96 -9.16
N LEU A 201 8.41 -6.15 -8.62
CA LEU A 201 7.07 -6.62 -8.27
C LEU A 201 6.43 -5.68 -7.23
N ALA A 202 7.16 -5.35 -6.18
CA ALA A 202 6.72 -4.40 -5.16
C ALA A 202 6.57 -2.98 -5.70
N GLY A 203 7.41 -2.57 -6.65
CA GLY A 203 7.18 -1.34 -7.41
C GLY A 203 5.89 -1.37 -8.25
N THR A 204 5.60 -2.53 -8.86
CA THR A 204 4.43 -2.77 -9.71
C THR A 204 3.12 -2.76 -8.94
N PHE A 205 3.14 -3.26 -7.70
CA PHE A 205 2.02 -3.19 -6.77
C PHE A 205 1.43 -1.77 -6.69
N HIS A 206 2.29 -0.76 -6.55
CA HIS A 206 1.84 0.63 -6.41
C HIS A 206 1.08 1.12 -7.66
N TYR A 207 1.64 0.91 -8.85
CA TYR A 207 0.96 1.30 -10.07
C TYR A 207 -0.31 0.48 -10.34
N LEU A 208 -0.37 -0.77 -9.85
CA LEU A 208 -1.52 -1.63 -10.07
C LEU A 208 -2.77 -1.15 -9.31
N PHE A 209 -2.64 -0.55 -8.12
CA PHE A 209 -3.81 0.06 -7.47
C PHE A 209 -4.30 1.33 -8.17
N ASP A 210 -3.41 2.09 -8.81
CA ASP A 210 -3.82 3.25 -9.64
C ASP A 210 -4.63 2.78 -10.84
N HIS A 211 -4.17 1.73 -11.51
CA HIS A 211 -4.88 1.06 -12.60
C HIS A 211 -6.26 0.53 -12.15
N GLU A 212 -6.34 -0.17 -11.02
CA GLU A 212 -7.60 -0.73 -10.51
C GLU A 212 -8.62 0.36 -10.14
N HIS A 213 -8.15 1.47 -9.58
CA HIS A 213 -8.98 2.65 -9.25
C HIS A 213 -9.48 3.36 -10.50
N ALA A 214 -8.59 3.66 -11.44
CA ALA A 214 -8.91 4.31 -12.72
C ALA A 214 -9.65 3.40 -13.72
N ARG A 215 -9.91 2.14 -13.34
CA ARG A 215 -10.52 1.11 -14.21
C ARG A 215 -9.73 0.89 -15.51
N ARG A 216 -8.40 1.02 -15.44
CA ARG A 216 -7.47 0.75 -16.54
C ARG A 216 -6.92 -0.67 -16.39
N PRO A 217 -7.02 -1.53 -17.41
CA PRO A 217 -6.50 -2.90 -17.31
C PRO A 217 -4.97 -2.88 -17.16
N HIS A 218 -4.44 -3.92 -16.53
CA HIS A 218 -3.00 -4.16 -16.52
C HIS A 218 -2.56 -4.59 -17.94
N PRO A 219 -1.44 -4.08 -18.50
CA PRO A 219 -1.06 -4.41 -19.88
C PRO A 219 -0.72 -5.89 -20.11
N HIS A 220 -0.08 -6.54 -19.13
CA HIS A 220 0.45 -7.91 -19.26
C HIS A 220 0.13 -8.77 -18.01
N PRO A 221 -1.16 -9.03 -17.71
CA PRO A 221 -1.56 -9.72 -16.48
C PRO A 221 -1.07 -11.18 -16.43
N GLU A 222 -0.93 -11.85 -17.57
CA GLU A 222 -0.42 -13.22 -17.65
C GLU A 222 1.04 -13.31 -17.18
N ALA A 223 1.88 -12.41 -17.69
CA ALA A 223 3.28 -12.30 -17.30
C ALA A 223 3.44 -11.95 -15.81
N LEU A 224 2.58 -11.07 -15.28
CA LEU A 224 2.59 -10.73 -13.85
C LEU A 224 2.24 -11.94 -12.97
N ILE A 225 1.27 -12.78 -13.38
CA ILE A 225 0.96 -14.04 -12.68
C ILE A 225 2.18 -14.97 -12.70
N ASP A 226 2.84 -15.13 -13.85
CA ASP A 226 4.03 -15.97 -13.97
C ASP A 226 5.16 -15.49 -13.06
N THR A 227 5.42 -14.17 -13.02
CA THR A 227 6.40 -13.56 -12.12
C THR A 227 6.07 -13.81 -10.65
N CYS A 228 4.81 -13.63 -10.24
CA CYS A 228 4.40 -13.89 -8.85
C CYS A 228 4.62 -15.36 -8.46
N LEU A 229 4.29 -16.29 -9.36
CA LEU A 229 4.50 -17.72 -9.13
C LEU A 229 5.99 -18.05 -9.04
N GLU A 230 6.82 -17.47 -9.91
CA GLU A 230 8.27 -17.62 -9.86
C GLU A 230 8.87 -17.16 -8.52
N VAL A 231 8.46 -15.97 -8.05
CA VAL A 231 8.89 -15.42 -6.76
C VAL A 231 8.60 -16.38 -5.62
N LEU A 232 7.41 -17.00 -5.60
CA LEU A 232 7.00 -17.91 -4.55
C LEU A 232 7.72 -19.27 -4.65
N GLU A 233 7.79 -19.85 -5.85
CA GLU A 233 8.34 -21.19 -6.10
C GLU A 233 9.85 -21.25 -5.90
N GLN A 234 10.56 -20.23 -6.35
CA GLN A 234 12.03 -20.15 -6.22
C GLN A 234 12.47 -19.49 -4.91
N GLY A 235 11.54 -18.97 -4.09
CA GLY A 235 11.85 -18.30 -2.84
C GLY A 235 12.69 -17.02 -3.04
N LEU A 236 12.39 -16.23 -4.08
CA LEU A 236 13.16 -15.05 -4.46
C LEU A 236 13.04 -13.89 -3.46
N PHE A 237 12.15 -14.01 -2.48
CA PHE A 237 12.00 -13.08 -1.38
C PHE A 237 11.44 -13.79 -0.13
N PRO A 238 11.84 -13.42 1.11
CA PRO A 238 11.38 -14.04 2.34
C PRO A 238 9.95 -13.60 2.72
N LEU A 239 8.97 -13.88 1.87
CA LEU A 239 7.56 -13.62 2.17
C LEU A 239 7.09 -14.44 3.38
N ALA A 240 6.15 -13.89 4.16
CA ALA A 240 5.62 -14.44 5.41
C ALA A 240 6.66 -14.67 6.52
N HIS A 241 7.70 -13.82 6.58
CA HIS A 241 8.73 -13.88 7.63
C HIS A 241 8.80 -12.63 8.51
N PHE A 242 8.11 -11.55 8.14
CA PHE A 242 8.06 -10.32 8.91
C PHE A 242 6.72 -9.59 8.68
N VAL A 243 6.33 -8.74 9.61
CA VAL A 243 5.14 -7.88 9.47
C VAL A 243 5.52 -6.66 8.64
N GLY A 244 4.81 -6.41 7.54
CA GLY A 244 5.07 -5.29 6.64
C GLY A 244 4.31 -5.40 5.32
N PHE A 245 4.80 -4.70 4.30
CA PHE A 245 4.11 -4.54 2.99
C PHE A 245 4.45 -5.61 1.95
N ALA A 246 5.61 -6.26 2.06
CA ALA A 246 6.07 -7.22 1.05
C ALA A 246 5.04 -8.32 0.72
N ASP A 247 4.31 -8.79 1.73
CA ASP A 247 3.28 -9.82 1.53
C ASP A 247 2.10 -9.29 0.73
N VAL A 248 1.59 -8.09 1.04
CA VAL A 248 0.48 -7.50 0.27
C VAL A 248 0.93 -7.16 -1.15
N ASP A 249 2.17 -6.73 -1.36
CA ASP A 249 2.71 -6.45 -2.70
C ASP A 249 2.57 -7.66 -3.62
N TRP A 250 2.94 -8.84 -3.11
CA TRP A 250 2.82 -10.09 -3.85
C TRP A 250 1.36 -10.55 -3.99
N ILE A 251 0.59 -10.58 -2.88
CA ILE A 251 -0.80 -11.05 -2.86
C ILE A 251 -1.65 -10.21 -3.82
N TYR A 252 -1.52 -8.89 -3.75
CA TYR A 252 -2.30 -7.96 -4.56
C TYR A 252 -1.97 -8.15 -6.05
N CYS A 253 -0.69 -8.21 -6.42
CA CYS A 253 -0.29 -8.44 -7.82
C CYS A 253 -0.91 -9.71 -8.41
N ILE A 254 -0.73 -10.87 -7.75
CA ILE A 254 -1.26 -12.13 -8.28
C ILE A 254 -2.79 -12.18 -8.24
N HIS A 255 -3.41 -11.64 -7.18
CA HIS A 255 -4.87 -11.62 -7.03
C HIS A 255 -5.53 -10.77 -8.12
N ARG A 256 -5.06 -9.53 -8.30
CA ARG A 256 -5.65 -8.58 -9.25
C ARG A 256 -5.39 -8.98 -10.70
N ALA A 257 -4.18 -9.42 -11.03
CA ALA A 257 -3.88 -9.93 -12.37
C ALA A 257 -4.77 -11.13 -12.75
N ARG A 258 -4.97 -12.07 -11.83
CA ARG A 258 -5.85 -13.24 -12.03
C ARG A 258 -7.32 -12.86 -12.29
N ARG A 259 -7.79 -11.69 -11.85
CA ARG A 259 -9.16 -11.22 -12.17
C ARG A 259 -9.32 -10.82 -13.64
N GLN A 260 -8.22 -10.61 -14.37
CA GLN A 260 -8.22 -10.10 -15.74
C GLN A 260 -7.96 -11.19 -16.80
N THR A 261 -7.55 -12.41 -16.39
CA THR A 261 -7.23 -13.52 -17.32
C THR A 261 -7.45 -14.89 -16.66
N SER A 262 -7.69 -15.93 -17.47
CA SER A 262 -7.74 -17.33 -17.01
C SER A 262 -6.37 -18.01 -16.93
N HIS A 263 -5.29 -17.34 -17.37
CA HIS A 263 -3.93 -17.89 -17.36
C HIS A 263 -3.53 -18.40 -15.98
N ARG A 264 -3.12 -19.67 -15.92
CA ARG A 264 -2.71 -20.39 -14.69
C ARG A 264 -3.65 -20.20 -13.49
N PHE A 265 -4.95 -19.94 -13.72
CA PHE A 265 -5.90 -19.58 -12.66
C PHE A 265 -5.91 -20.56 -11.48
N ALA A 266 -5.95 -21.87 -11.78
CA ALA A 266 -5.99 -22.91 -10.76
C ALA A 266 -4.69 -22.97 -9.93
N GLU A 267 -3.56 -22.66 -10.55
CA GLU A 267 -2.25 -22.66 -9.91
C GLU A 267 -2.04 -21.44 -9.05
N ALA A 268 -2.35 -20.24 -9.57
CA ALA A 268 -2.38 -19.00 -8.81
C ALA A 268 -3.31 -19.10 -7.59
N THR A 269 -4.45 -19.78 -7.74
CA THR A 269 -5.37 -20.03 -6.61
C THR A 269 -4.75 -20.92 -5.55
N ARG A 270 -4.12 -22.04 -5.94
CA ARG A 270 -3.41 -22.91 -4.98
C ARG A 270 -2.25 -22.18 -4.29
N ALA A 271 -1.52 -21.34 -5.01
CA ALA A 271 -0.44 -20.53 -4.46
C ALA A 271 -0.97 -19.57 -3.39
N LEU A 272 -2.05 -18.84 -3.65
CA LEU A 272 -2.71 -17.96 -2.68
C LEU A 272 -3.26 -18.71 -1.47
N GLU A 273 -3.86 -19.89 -1.66
CA GLU A 273 -4.35 -20.72 -0.55
C GLU A 273 -3.22 -21.23 0.35
N ALA A 274 -2.15 -21.77 -0.25
CA ALA A 274 -0.98 -22.23 0.48
C ALA A 274 -0.25 -21.08 1.20
N PHE A 275 -0.17 -19.92 0.53
CA PHE A 275 0.39 -18.71 1.13
C PHE A 275 -0.43 -18.26 2.34
N ALA A 276 -1.77 -18.28 2.25
CA ALA A 276 -2.64 -17.91 3.35
C ALA A 276 -2.39 -18.76 4.60
N GLU A 277 -2.23 -20.09 4.44
CA GLU A 277 -1.91 -20.98 5.56
C GLU A 277 -0.57 -20.61 6.22
N ARG A 278 0.47 -20.39 5.40
CA ARG A 278 1.80 -19.98 5.90
C ARG A 278 1.76 -18.62 6.60
N TYR A 279 1.12 -17.63 5.98
CA TYR A 279 1.10 -16.26 6.48
C TYR A 279 0.29 -16.10 7.76
N VAL A 280 -0.88 -16.73 7.83
CA VAL A 280 -1.68 -16.74 9.05
C VAL A 280 -0.96 -17.50 10.17
N GLY A 281 -0.32 -18.64 9.85
CA GLY A 281 0.50 -19.37 10.82
C GLY A 281 1.64 -18.53 11.39
N PHE A 282 2.32 -17.75 10.54
CA PHE A 282 3.33 -16.77 10.94
C PHE A 282 2.75 -15.71 11.89
N LEU A 283 1.68 -15.01 11.49
CA LEU A 283 1.10 -13.92 12.28
C LEU A 283 0.58 -14.39 13.65
N LEU A 284 -0.10 -15.55 13.69
CA LEU A 284 -0.61 -16.12 14.95
C LEU A 284 0.49 -16.65 15.87
N GLY A 285 1.72 -16.81 15.36
CA GLY A 285 2.89 -17.21 16.14
C GLY A 285 3.65 -16.06 16.76
N LEU A 286 3.29 -14.81 16.46
CA LEU A 286 3.95 -13.61 16.98
C LEU A 286 3.50 -13.29 18.41
N ASP A 287 4.39 -12.65 19.16
CA ASP A 287 4.09 -12.07 20.46
C ASP A 287 3.99 -10.54 20.34
N PRO A 288 2.79 -9.94 20.49
CA PRO A 288 2.60 -8.49 20.38
C PRO A 288 3.43 -7.68 21.37
N ALA A 289 3.78 -8.26 22.51
CA ALA A 289 4.58 -7.58 23.53
C ALA A 289 6.04 -7.41 23.10
N THR A 290 6.53 -8.20 22.14
CA THR A 290 7.95 -8.23 21.78
C THR A 290 8.23 -8.05 20.29
N ASP A 291 7.26 -8.32 19.41
CA ASP A 291 7.43 -8.16 17.98
C ASP A 291 7.52 -6.68 17.56
N ALA A 292 8.54 -6.35 16.75
CA ALA A 292 8.82 -4.99 16.32
C ALA A 292 7.92 -4.52 15.18
N GLY A 293 7.33 -5.44 14.41
CA GLY A 293 6.43 -5.09 13.32
C GLY A 293 4.99 -4.90 13.79
N LEU A 294 4.56 -5.64 14.82
CA LEU A 294 3.30 -5.36 15.52
C LEU A 294 3.35 -4.05 16.34
N ASP A 295 4.54 -3.61 16.74
CA ASP A 295 4.80 -2.31 17.38
C ASP A 295 4.71 -1.10 16.45
N ASP A 296 4.90 -1.32 15.15
CA ASP A 296 4.89 -0.28 14.11
C ASP A 296 3.55 -0.30 13.41
N LEU A 297 2.72 0.73 13.67
CA LEU A 297 1.38 0.81 13.12
C LEU A 297 1.38 0.79 11.58
N HIS A 298 2.45 1.30 10.96
CA HIS A 298 2.61 1.29 9.52
C HIS A 298 2.86 -0.13 8.99
N SER A 299 3.75 -0.88 9.64
CA SER A 299 4.01 -2.28 9.29
C SER A 299 2.78 -3.17 9.54
N LEU A 300 2.09 -2.96 10.66
CA LEU A 300 0.85 -3.64 10.99
C LEU A 300 -0.21 -3.40 9.92
N PHE A 301 -0.31 -2.16 9.40
CA PHE A 301 -1.22 -1.82 8.33
C PHE A 301 -0.98 -2.65 7.06
N GLY A 302 0.28 -2.76 6.60
CA GLY A 302 0.64 -3.63 5.47
C GLY A 302 0.20 -5.08 5.67
N ALA A 303 0.39 -5.62 6.88
CA ALA A 303 0.00 -7.01 7.19
C ALA A 303 -1.52 -7.23 7.23
N VAL A 304 -2.27 -6.26 7.75
CA VAL A 304 -3.74 -6.34 7.79
C VAL A 304 -4.33 -6.15 6.39
N CYS A 305 -3.71 -5.33 5.53
CA CYS A 305 -4.04 -5.27 4.10
C CYS A 305 -3.82 -6.61 3.39
N ALA A 306 -2.69 -7.29 3.66
CA ALA A 306 -2.43 -8.62 3.13
C ALA A 306 -3.53 -9.63 3.54
N LEU A 307 -3.99 -9.59 4.80
CA LEU A 307 -5.11 -10.44 5.25
C LEU A 307 -6.42 -10.11 4.56
N ALA A 308 -6.73 -8.83 4.36
CA ALA A 308 -7.93 -8.40 3.66
C ALA A 308 -7.93 -8.88 2.20
N GLU A 309 -6.80 -8.73 1.49
CA GLU A 309 -6.63 -9.23 0.12
C GLU A 309 -6.72 -10.76 0.06
N LEU A 310 -6.10 -11.49 0.97
CA LEU A 310 -6.24 -12.95 1.04
C LEU A 310 -7.67 -13.40 1.32
N GLN A 311 -8.40 -12.70 2.19
CA GLN A 311 -9.79 -13.04 2.49
C GLN A 311 -10.68 -12.87 1.24
N ALA A 312 -10.41 -11.85 0.42
CA ALA A 312 -11.09 -11.67 -0.86
C ALA A 312 -10.66 -12.69 -1.91
N ALA A 313 -9.35 -12.98 -2.00
CA ALA A 313 -8.77 -13.86 -3.00
C ALA A 313 -9.08 -15.35 -2.78
N CYS A 314 -9.38 -15.73 -1.54
CA CYS A 314 -9.64 -17.10 -1.09
C CYS A 314 -10.96 -17.21 -0.28
N PRO A 315 -12.13 -17.07 -0.93
CA PRO A 315 -13.43 -17.07 -0.23
C PRO A 315 -13.65 -18.31 0.64
N GLY A 316 -14.06 -18.10 1.89
CA GLY A 316 -14.31 -19.18 2.86
C GLY A 316 -13.07 -19.78 3.51
N ARG A 317 -11.84 -19.37 3.12
CA ARG A 317 -10.61 -19.83 3.76
C ARG A 317 -10.33 -19.10 5.07
N LEU A 318 -10.50 -17.78 5.11
CA LEU A 318 -10.23 -16.93 6.28
C LEU A 318 -11.54 -16.51 6.96
N ARG A 319 -11.63 -16.72 8.28
CA ARG A 319 -12.77 -16.33 9.09
C ARG A 319 -12.42 -15.17 10.01
N THR A 320 -13.22 -14.11 9.94
CA THR A 320 -13.19 -12.96 10.84
C THR A 320 -14.60 -12.73 11.40
N GLU A 321 -14.75 -11.86 12.40
CA GLU A 321 -16.07 -11.51 12.95
C GLU A 321 -16.90 -10.74 11.91
N ARG A 322 -16.23 -9.84 11.19
CA ARG A 322 -16.77 -9.06 10.07
C ARG A 322 -15.82 -9.22 8.88
N PRO A 323 -16.32 -9.27 7.64
CA PRO A 323 -15.45 -9.24 6.46
C PRO A 323 -14.50 -8.04 6.53
N LEU A 324 -13.22 -8.27 6.28
CA LEU A 324 -12.22 -7.23 6.18
C LEU A 324 -12.48 -6.39 4.93
N ARG A 325 -12.29 -5.08 5.04
CA ARG A 325 -12.55 -4.14 3.95
C ARG A 325 -11.27 -3.86 3.19
N LEU A 326 -11.36 -3.94 1.87
CA LEU A 326 -10.25 -3.62 0.97
C LEU A 326 -10.11 -2.11 0.84
N VAL A 327 -9.16 -1.54 1.57
CA VAL A 327 -8.89 -0.10 1.51
C VAL A 327 -8.53 0.36 0.09
N LEU A 328 -7.74 -0.42 -0.65
CA LEU A 328 -7.34 -0.11 -2.03
C LEU A 328 -8.48 -0.17 -3.05
N ASP A 329 -9.63 -0.76 -2.70
CA ASP A 329 -10.84 -0.69 -3.54
C ASP A 329 -11.57 0.65 -3.39
N ARG A 330 -11.27 1.41 -2.32
CA ARG A 330 -11.90 2.70 -2.03
C ARG A 330 -11.11 3.89 -2.61
N ARG A 331 -9.78 3.78 -2.67
CA ARG A 331 -8.84 4.84 -3.09
C ARG A 331 -7.46 4.28 -3.44
N PRO A 332 -6.70 4.94 -4.34
CA PRO A 332 -5.50 4.39 -4.95
C PRO A 332 -4.22 4.69 -4.18
N PHE A 333 -4.16 4.45 -2.86
CA PHE A 333 -2.90 4.54 -2.11
C PHE A 333 -2.98 3.89 -0.72
N ILE A 334 -1.84 3.39 -0.21
CA ILE A 334 -1.61 2.93 1.16
C ILE A 334 -0.16 3.16 1.59
#